data_AF-A0A537L502-F1
#
_entry.id   AF-A0A537L502-F1
#
_cell.length_a   1.000
_cell.length_b   1.000
_cell.length_c   1.000
_cell.angle_alpha   90.00
_cell.angle_beta   90.00
_cell.angle_gamma   90.00
#
_symmetry.space_group_name_H-M   'P 1'
#
loop_
_entity.id
_entity.type
_entity.pdbx_description
1 polymer ?
#
loop_
_entity_poly.entity_id
_entity_poly.type
_entity_poly.pdbx_seq_one_letter_code
_entity_poly.pdbx_strand_id
1 'polypeptide(L)'
;MAKRSRSGLKHKRQSEKRRVGNQAVLSRLKTLTKGPLTSPDRLAQALSELDRAARKGIIHQNTAARKKSRLMRKPMTDTGKRGNGKTQTP
;
A
#
# COMPACT_ATOMS: atom_id res chain seq x y z
N MET A 1 34.57 23.24 -11.57
CA MET A 1 33.34 22.59 -11.07
C MET A 1 32.49 22.16 -12.26
N ALA A 2 32.23 20.86 -12.43
CA ALA A 2 31.44 20.37 -13.56
C ALA A 2 30.06 21.06 -13.58
N LYS A 3 29.76 21.80 -14.67
CA LYS A 3 28.40 22.30 -14.93
C LYS A 3 27.46 21.10 -14.80
N ARG A 4 26.49 21.14 -13.88
CA ARG A 4 25.37 20.19 -13.88
C ARG A 4 24.89 20.09 -15.34
N SER A 5 24.95 18.90 -15.92
CA SER A 5 24.54 18.70 -17.30
C SER A 5 23.10 19.24 -17.48
N ARG A 6 22.83 19.87 -18.62
CA ARG A 6 21.50 20.44 -18.93
C ARG A 6 20.40 19.38 -18.78
N SER A 7 20.72 18.13 -19.13
CA SER A 7 19.86 16.95 -18.91
C SER A 7 19.63 16.67 -17.42
N GLY A 8 20.67 16.67 -16.57
CA GLY A 8 20.55 16.46 -15.13
C GLY A 8 19.64 17.49 -14.44
N LEU A 9 19.77 18.77 -14.78
CA LEU A 9 18.90 19.83 -14.27
C LEU A 9 17.43 19.66 -14.70
N LYS A 10 17.19 19.16 -15.91
CA LYS A 10 15.84 18.81 -16.39
C LYS A 10 15.26 17.64 -15.60
N HIS A 11 16.02 16.57 -15.40
CA HIS A 11 15.57 15.41 -14.63
C HIS A 11 15.22 15.78 -13.19
N LYS A 12 16.02 16.64 -12.54
CA LYS A 12 15.74 17.13 -11.18
C LYS A 12 14.40 17.86 -11.09
N ARG A 13 14.14 18.81 -11.99
CA ARG A 13 12.84 19.54 -12.03
C ARG A 13 11.66 18.60 -12.25
N GLN A 14 11.82 17.62 -13.16
CA GLN A 14 10.77 16.64 -13.42
C GLN A 14 10.54 15.70 -12.24
N SER A 15 11.61 15.26 -11.55
CA SER A 15 11.49 14.36 -10.40
C SER A 15 10.83 15.05 -9.22
N GLU A 16 11.15 16.33 -8.97
CA GLU A 16 10.49 17.14 -7.94
C GLU A 16 8.98 17.29 -8.21
N LYS A 17 8.60 17.61 -9.45
CA LYS A 17 7.18 17.68 -9.86
C LYS A 17 6.45 16.35 -9.63
N ARG A 18 7.06 15.23 -10.05
CA ARG A 18 6.48 13.88 -9.85
C ARG A 18 6.41 13.53 -8.35
N ARG A 19 7.43 13.88 -7.57
CA ARG A 19 7.50 13.60 -6.13
C ARG A 19 6.33 14.27 -5.40
N VAL A 20 6.10 15.56 -5.64
CA VAL A 20 5.02 16.32 -4.98
C VAL A 20 3.66 15.70 -5.30
N GLY A 21 3.39 15.36 -6.56
CA GLY A 21 2.14 14.69 -6.95
C GLY A 21 1.98 13.29 -6.33
N ASN A 22 3.07 12.50 -6.32
CA ASN A 22 3.04 11.14 -5.82
C ASN A 22 2.98 11.08 -4.28
N GLN A 23 3.49 12.08 -3.57
CA GLN A 23 3.49 12.12 -2.10
C GLN A 23 2.07 12.01 -1.52
N ALA A 24 1.11 12.73 -2.09
CA ALA A 24 -0.29 12.69 -1.65
C ALA A 24 -0.95 11.32 -1.89
N VAL A 25 -0.63 10.68 -3.02
CA VAL A 25 -1.15 9.34 -3.34
C VAL A 25 -0.53 8.30 -2.39
N LEU A 26 0.78 8.37 -2.18
CA LEU A 26 1.50 7.45 -1.31
C LEU A 26 1.06 7.58 0.15
N SER A 27 0.82 8.80 0.64
CA SER A 27 0.31 9.03 1.99
C SER A 27 -1.11 8.47 2.15
N ARG A 28 -2.01 8.75 1.21
CA ARG A 28 -3.37 8.19 1.19
C ARG A 28 -3.36 6.66 1.20
N LEU A 29 -2.54 6.03 0.35
CA LEU A 29 -2.40 4.57 0.32
C LEU A 29 -1.90 4.01 1.65
N LYS A 30 -0.92 4.68 2.28
CA LYS A 30 -0.40 4.25 3.59
C LYS A 30 -1.49 4.31 4.66
N THR A 31 -2.31 5.35 4.66
CA THR A 31 -3.42 5.50 5.61
C THR A 31 -4.50 4.44 5.38
N LEU A 32 -4.96 4.26 4.15
CA LEU A 32 -5.98 3.27 3.78
C LEU A 32 -5.55 1.83 4.14
N THR A 33 -4.26 1.52 3.98
CA THR A 33 -3.73 0.18 4.28
C THR A 33 -3.36 -0.06 5.74
N LYS A 34 -3.24 0.99 6.56
CA LYS A 34 -2.87 0.90 7.99
C LYS A 34 -4.08 0.72 8.92
N GLY A 35 -5.23 1.27 8.54
CA GLY A 35 -6.43 1.25 9.39
C GLY A 35 -7.08 -0.13 9.52
N PRO A 36 -8.00 -0.32 10.49
CA PRO A 36 -8.82 -1.53 10.58
C PRO A 36 -9.72 -1.62 9.34
N LEU A 37 -9.51 -2.67 8.56
CA LEU A 37 -10.31 -3.01 7.37
C LEU A 37 -11.45 -3.95 7.76
N THR A 38 -12.14 -3.59 8.84
CA THR A 38 -13.24 -4.39 9.43
C THR A 38 -14.47 -4.41 8.55
N SER A 39 -14.68 -3.40 7.69
CA SER A 39 -15.77 -3.39 6.73
C SER A 39 -15.31 -3.84 5.33
N PRO A 40 -16.14 -4.63 4.61
CA PRO A 40 -15.84 -5.06 3.25
C PRO A 40 -15.66 -3.88 2.29
N ASP A 41 -16.40 -2.79 2.48
CA ASP A 41 -16.31 -1.59 1.65
C ASP A 41 -14.94 -0.91 1.76
N ARG A 42 -14.38 -0.83 2.98
CA ARG A 42 -13.04 -0.26 3.19
C ARG A 42 -11.96 -1.13 2.56
N LEU A 43 -12.13 -2.45 2.60
CA LEU A 43 -11.24 -3.38 1.93
C LEU A 43 -11.29 -3.20 0.41
N ALA A 44 -12.49 -3.16 -0.17
CA ALA A 44 -12.68 -2.94 -1.60
C ALA A 44 -12.08 -1.60 -2.06
N GLN A 45 -12.28 -0.54 -1.27
CA GLN A 45 -11.70 0.78 -1.54
C GLN A 45 -10.16 0.75 -1.49
N ALA A 46 -9.58 0.13 -0.46
CA ALA A 46 -8.13 0.01 -0.33
C ALA A 46 -7.52 -0.77 -1.50
N LEU A 47 -8.15 -1.86 -1.93
CA LEU A 47 -7.73 -2.66 -3.07
C LEU A 47 -7.81 -1.87 -4.38
N SER A 48 -8.92 -1.17 -4.62
CA SER A 48 -9.13 -0.36 -5.83
C SER A 48 -8.10 0.76 -5.97
N GLU A 49 -7.82 1.47 -4.86
CA GLU A 49 -6.81 2.53 -4.84
C GLU A 49 -5.39 1.99 -5.08
N LEU A 50 -5.08 0.80 -4.56
CA LEU A 50 -3.80 0.12 -4.78
C LEU A 50 -3.58 -0.20 -6.27
N ASP A 51 -4.60 -0.79 -6.90
CA ASP A 51 -4.56 -1.20 -8.31
C ASP A 51 -4.57 0.04 -9.23
N ARG A 52 -5.23 1.14 -8.83
CA ARG A 52 -5.16 2.44 -9.53
C ARG A 52 -3.77 3.05 -9.45
N ALA A 53 -3.10 2.99 -8.30
CA ALA A 53 -1.75 3.52 -8.15
C ALA A 53 -0.70 2.71 -8.95
N ALA A 54 -0.92 1.40 -9.07
CA ALA A 54 -0.10 0.53 -9.93
C ALA A 54 -0.27 0.88 -11.40
N ARG A 55 -1.51 1.02 -11.87
CA ARG A 55 -1.83 1.45 -13.25
C ARG A 55 -1.22 2.81 -13.62
N LYS A 56 -1.18 3.74 -12.67
CA LYS A 56 -0.54 5.06 -12.84
C LYS A 56 0.99 5.03 -12.77
N GLY A 57 1.61 3.87 -12.52
CA GLY A 57 3.06 3.73 -12.38
C GLY A 57 3.65 4.40 -11.13
N ILE A 58 2.81 4.75 -10.15
CA ILE A 58 3.24 5.38 -8.88
C ILE A 58 3.87 4.33 -7.97
N ILE A 59 3.32 3.12 -7.97
CA ILE A 59 3.90 1.94 -7.32
C ILE A 59 4.11 0.83 -8.34
N HIS A 60 5.14 0.03 -8.14
CA HIS A 60 5.39 -1.14 -8.99
C HIS A 60 4.28 -2.18 -8.82
N GLN A 61 3.95 -2.92 -9.88
CA GLN A 61 2.91 -3.95 -9.89
C GLN A 61 3.14 -5.00 -8.80
N ASN A 62 4.38 -5.49 -8.65
CA ASN A 62 4.74 -6.43 -7.58
C ASN A 62 4.56 -5.82 -6.18
N THR A 63 4.76 -4.51 -6.01
CA THR A 63 4.50 -3.83 -4.73
C THR A 63 3.01 -3.77 -4.43
N ALA A 64 2.17 -3.54 -5.43
CA ALA A 64 0.73 -3.65 -5.30
C ALA A 64 0.32 -5.10 -4.97
N ALA A 65 0.76 -6.09 -5.74
CA ALA A 65 0.46 -7.50 -5.49
C ALA A 65 0.84 -7.95 -4.07
N ARG A 66 2.04 -7.60 -3.59
CA ARG A 66 2.49 -7.89 -2.22
C ARG A 66 1.59 -7.26 -1.17
N LYS A 67 1.19 -5.99 -1.37
CA LYS A 67 0.30 -5.29 -0.43
C LYS A 67 -1.11 -5.90 -0.45
N LYS A 68 -1.64 -6.25 -1.61
CA LYS A 68 -2.94 -6.95 -1.78
C LYS A 68 -2.95 -8.28 -1.03
N SER A 69 -1.93 -9.12 -1.24
CA SER A 69 -1.76 -10.39 -0.53
C SER A 69 -1.69 -10.20 0.99
N ARG A 70 -0.92 -9.21 1.49
CA ARG A 70 -0.84 -8.91 2.92
C ARG A 70 -2.17 -8.44 3.49
N LEU A 71 -2.89 -7.59 2.76
CA LEU A 71 -4.22 -7.08 3.16
C LEU A 71 -5.28 -8.17 3.18
N MET A 72 -5.17 -9.21 2.35
CA MET A 72 -6.09 -10.35 2.38
C MET A 72 -5.76 -11.33 3.52
N ARG A 73 -4.48 -11.42 3.91
CA ARG A 73 -4.04 -12.29 5.01
C ARG A 73 -4.26 -11.68 6.41
N LYS A 74 -4.14 -10.36 6.53
CA LYS A 74 -4.31 -9.59 7.77
C LYS A 74 -5.73 -9.63 8.42
N PRO A 75 -6.86 -9.59 7.68
CA PRO A 75 -8.20 -9.51 8.28
C PRO A 75 -8.57 -10.75 9.10
N MET A 76 -7.81 -11.84 9.00
CA MET A 76 -8.15 -13.13 9.59
C MET A 76 -7.27 -13.51 10.79
N THR A 77 -6.27 -12.71 11.16
CA THR A 77 -5.29 -13.11 12.21
C THR A 77 -5.46 -12.43 13.57
N ASP A 78 -6.51 -11.64 13.79
CA ASP A 78 -6.88 -11.16 15.14
C ASP A 78 -8.21 -11.72 15.64
N THR A 79 -8.56 -12.93 15.16
CA THR A 79 -9.43 -13.86 15.89
C THR A 79 -8.56 -14.93 16.59
N GLY A 80 -7.36 -14.52 17.03
CA GLY A 80 -6.44 -15.32 17.82
C GLY A 80 -6.78 -15.29 19.32
N LYS A 81 -8.06 -15.38 19.69
CA LYS A 81 -8.44 -15.77 21.05
C LYS A 81 -8.25 -17.29 21.10
N ARG A 82 -7.08 -17.72 21.59
CA ARG A 82 -6.77 -19.10 21.95
C ARG A 82 -7.83 -19.58 22.94
N GLY A 83 -8.90 -20.19 22.43
CA GLY A 83 -9.91 -20.88 23.20
C GLY A 83 -9.33 -22.20 23.67
N ASN A 84 -9.11 -22.30 24.97
CA ASN A 84 -8.67 -23.49 25.68
C ASN A 84 -9.74 -24.59 25.56
N GLY A 85 -9.61 -25.48 24.58
CA GLY A 85 -10.49 -26.63 24.40
C GLY A 85 -10.04 -27.81 25.25
N LYS A 86 -10.28 -27.76 26.57
CA LYS A 86 -10.39 -28.99 27.36
C LYS A 86 -11.69 -29.69 26.95
N THR A 87 -11.60 -30.66 26.06
CA THR A 87 -12.65 -31.68 25.94
C THR A 87 -12.08 -32.99 26.46
N GLN A 88 -12.35 -33.23 27.74
CA GLN A 88 -12.39 -34.58 28.29
C GLN A 88 -13.34 -35.40 27.41
N THR A 89 -12.90 -36.58 26.99
CA THR A 89 -13.77 -37.61 26.40
C THR A 89 -13.46 -38.89 27.18
N PRO A 90 -14.49 -39.66 27.57
CA PRO A 90 -14.44 -40.57 28.74
C PRO A 90 -13.46 -41.73 28.62
#